data_AF-A0A1H9AHP2-F1
#
_entry.id   AF-A0A1H9AHP2-F1
#
_cell.length_a   1.000
_cell.length_b   1.000
_cell.length_c   1.000
_cell.angle_alpha   90.00
_cell.angle_beta   90.00
_cell.angle_gamma   90.00
#
_symmetry.space_group_name_H-M   'P 1'
#
loop_
_entity.id
_entity.type
_entity.pdbx_description
1 polymer ?
#
loop_
_entity_poly.entity_id
_entity_poly.type
_entity_poly.pdbx_seq_one_letter_code
_entity_poly.pdbx_strand_id
1 'polypeptide(L)'
;MTVVSKLSSKGFSVVENKWKEVAGKAYFIRGQQEGYLKVSFFGPFYGAYIVFELDRENYQYAFVTSYDKSYLWLLARTPAVSDALVDQFMQRAAELGFATDKLIFPRQDE
;
A
#
# COMPACT_ATOMS: atom_id res chain seq x y z
N MET A 1 24.07 0.45 4.50
CA MET A 1 22.60 0.61 4.52
C MET A 1 21.98 -0.77 4.40
N THR A 2 21.64 -1.39 5.52
CA THR A 2 21.11 -2.77 5.55
C THR A 2 19.73 -2.79 4.91
N VAL A 3 19.53 -3.65 3.90
CA VAL A 3 18.20 -3.89 3.34
C VAL A 3 17.34 -4.52 4.43
N VAL A 4 16.28 -3.85 4.83
CA VAL A 4 15.44 -4.33 5.93
C VAL A 4 14.38 -5.31 5.40
N SER A 5 13.88 -5.09 4.19
CA SER A 5 12.95 -6.01 3.55
C SER A 5 13.02 -5.92 2.02
N LYS A 6 12.85 -7.07 1.36
CA LYS A 6 12.67 -7.18 -0.08
C LYS A 6 11.18 -7.05 -0.39
N LEU A 7 10.81 -6.16 -1.30
CA LEU A 7 9.45 -6.05 -1.82
C LEU A 7 9.38 -6.79 -3.16
N SER A 8 8.28 -7.51 -3.40
CA SER A 8 7.87 -7.95 -4.73
C SER A 8 6.43 -7.50 -4.94
N SER A 9 6.20 -6.69 -5.98
CA SER A 9 4.86 -6.35 -6.44
C SER A 9 4.62 -7.10 -7.75
N LYS A 10 3.54 -7.87 -7.81
CA LYS A 10 3.13 -8.63 -8.99
C LYS A 10 1.74 -8.20 -9.41
N GLY A 11 1.55 -7.95 -10.71
CA GLY A 11 0.27 -7.59 -11.29
C GLY A 11 0.12 -8.14 -12.70
N PHE A 12 -1.12 -8.42 -13.09
CA PHE A 12 -1.41 -8.90 -14.45
C PHE A 12 -1.70 -7.72 -15.38
N SER A 13 -0.94 -7.62 -16.48
CA SER A 13 -1.20 -6.62 -17.52
C SER A 13 -2.16 -7.21 -18.55
N VAL A 14 -3.42 -6.73 -18.57
CA VAL A 14 -4.42 -7.17 -19.55
C VAL A 14 -3.99 -6.81 -20.97
N VAL A 15 -3.36 -5.64 -21.17
CA VAL A 15 -2.90 -5.15 -22.48
C VAL A 15 -1.80 -6.04 -23.06
N GLU A 16 -0.88 -6.51 -22.23
CA GLU A 16 0.27 -7.33 -22.66
C GLU A 16 0.03 -8.83 -22.46
N ASN A 17 -1.15 -9.22 -21.95
CA ASN A 17 -1.55 -10.57 -21.60
C ASN A 17 -0.47 -11.36 -20.82
N LYS A 18 0.18 -10.71 -19.85
CA LYS A 18 1.26 -11.33 -19.05
C LYS A 18 1.35 -10.74 -17.64
N TRP A 19 1.89 -11.56 -16.74
CA TRP A 19 2.27 -11.14 -15.40
C TRP A 19 3.52 -10.25 -15.45
N LYS A 20 3.48 -9.13 -14.73
CA LYS A 20 4.64 -8.27 -14.48
C LYS A 20 4.98 -8.34 -13.00
N GLU A 21 6.28 -8.38 -12.72
CA GLU A 21 6.81 -8.35 -11.36
C GLU A 21 7.84 -7.25 -11.25
N VAL A 22 7.83 -6.54 -10.12
CA VAL A 22 8.81 -5.52 -9.78
C VAL A 22 9.38 -5.81 -8.41
N ALA A 23 10.70 -5.94 -8.33
CA ALA A 23 11.42 -6.09 -7.07
C ALA A 23 11.83 -4.72 -6.51
N GLY A 24 11.52 -4.47 -5.25
CA GLY A 24 11.88 -3.25 -4.54
C GLY A 24 12.64 -3.50 -3.25
N LYS A 25 13.14 -2.41 -2.65
CA LYS A 25 13.79 -2.41 -1.33
C LYS A 25 13.07 -1.42 -0.41
N ALA A 26 12.82 -1.83 0.82
CA ALA A 26 12.25 -0.98 1.87
C ALA A 26 13.24 -0.79 3.03
N TYR A 27 13.23 0.42 3.60
CA TYR A 27 14.05 0.80 4.74
C TYR A 27 13.23 1.61 5.74
N PHE A 28 13.36 1.31 7.04
CA PHE A 28 12.81 2.18 8.08
C PHE A 28 13.50 3.55 8.07
N ILE A 29 12.74 4.62 8.27
CA ILE A 29 13.28 5.98 8.33
C ILE A 29 13.66 6.36 9.76
N ARG A 30 12.86 5.95 10.75
CA ARG A 30 13.07 6.29 12.17
C ARG A 30 13.38 5.04 13.01
N GLY A 31 12.34 4.29 13.39
CA GLY A 31 12.46 3.08 14.20
C GLY A 31 11.66 1.92 13.61
N GLN A 32 11.98 0.70 14.03
CA GLN A 32 11.32 -0.53 13.53
C GLN A 32 9.86 -0.67 14.01
N GLN A 33 9.46 0.09 15.02
CA GLN A 33 8.09 0.11 15.57
C GLN A 33 7.21 1.18 14.93
N GLU A 34 7.77 2.04 14.08
CA GLU A 34 7.02 3.04 13.33
C GLU A 34 6.79 2.54 11.91
N GLY A 35 5.53 2.56 11.45
CA GLY A 35 5.14 2.22 10.09
C GLY A 35 5.58 3.25 9.03
N TYR A 36 6.73 3.89 9.22
CA TYR A 36 7.28 4.90 8.32
C TYR A 36 8.54 4.39 7.61
N LEU A 37 8.36 4.02 6.35
CA LEU A 37 9.39 3.43 5.50
C LEU A 37 9.67 4.30 4.27
N LYS A 38 10.86 4.15 3.71
CA LYS A 38 11.18 4.54 2.34
C LYS A 38 11.30 3.31 1.46
N VAL A 39 10.58 3.31 0.34
CA VAL A 39 10.53 2.18 -0.61
C VAL A 39 11.08 2.64 -1.96
N SER A 40 11.93 1.82 -2.58
CA SER A 40 12.44 2.05 -3.93
C SER A 40 12.21 0.81 -4.79
N PHE A 41 11.51 0.99 -5.91
CA PHE A 41 11.28 -0.06 -6.92
C PHE A 41 12.27 0.04 -8.09
N PHE A 42 12.72 1.25 -8.41
CA PHE A 42 13.73 1.53 -9.43
C PHE A 42 14.59 2.71 -8.94
N GLY A 43 15.91 2.51 -8.82
CA GLY A 43 16.80 3.57 -8.35
C GLY A 43 16.86 4.77 -9.32
N PRO A 44 17.22 5.99 -8.88
CA PRO A 44 17.49 6.44 -7.52
C PRO A 44 16.26 7.06 -6.82
N PHE A 45 15.04 6.62 -7.13
CA PHE A 45 13.82 7.20 -6.53
C PHE A 45 13.32 6.38 -5.33
N TYR A 46 12.99 7.07 -4.25
CA TYR A 46 12.40 6.50 -3.04
C TYR A 46 11.06 7.19 -2.77
N GLY A 47 9.99 6.41 -2.73
CA GLY A 47 8.69 6.86 -2.23
C GLY A 47 8.61 6.65 -0.72
N ALA A 48 7.91 7.54 -0.03
CA ALA A 48 7.53 7.29 1.35
C ALA A 48 6.41 6.24 1.38
N TYR A 49 6.43 5.42 2.42
CA TYR A 49 5.44 4.40 2.68
C TYR A 49 5.06 4.51 4.15
N ILE A 50 3.88 5.07 4.40
CA ILE A 50 3.41 5.45 5.73
C ILE A 50 2.15 4.64 6.02
N VAL A 51 2.25 3.70 6.95
CA VAL A 51 1.08 2.99 7.50
C VAL A 51 0.43 3.90 8.52
N PHE A 52 -0.78 4.37 8.23
CA PHE A 52 -1.54 5.25 9.14
C PHE A 52 -2.67 4.54 9.88
N GLU A 53 -3.08 3.36 9.38
CA GLU A 53 -4.04 2.49 10.04
C GLU A 53 -3.73 1.02 9.73
N LEU A 54 -4.03 0.15 10.68
CA LEU A 54 -3.66 -1.26 10.64
C LEU A 54 -4.58 -2.05 11.58
N ASP A 55 -5.01 -3.22 11.14
CA ASP A 55 -5.62 -4.23 12.01
C ASP A 55 -4.63 -4.66 13.10
N ARG A 56 -4.93 -4.28 14.35
CA ARG A 56 -4.07 -4.58 15.50
C ARG A 56 -4.22 -5.98 16.04
N GLU A 57 -5.30 -6.68 15.70
CA GLU A 57 -5.56 -8.02 16.21
C GLU A 57 -4.81 -9.05 15.38
N ASN A 58 -5.02 -9.04 14.06
CA ASN A 58 -4.59 -10.12 13.18
C ASN A 58 -3.82 -9.64 11.95
N TYR A 59 -3.52 -8.34 11.82
CA TYR A 59 -2.80 -7.75 10.70
C TYR A 59 -3.43 -8.10 9.34
N GLN A 60 -4.77 -8.16 9.27
CA GLN A 60 -5.50 -8.54 8.06
C GLN A 60 -5.58 -7.41 7.02
N TYR A 61 -5.55 -6.15 7.46
CA TYR A 61 -5.55 -4.99 6.56
C TYR A 61 -4.59 -3.90 7.03
N ALA A 62 -4.15 -3.07 6.10
CA ALA A 62 -3.36 -1.87 6.36
C ALA A 62 -3.76 -0.75 5.40
N PHE A 63 -3.83 0.48 5.91
CA PHE A 63 -4.02 1.67 5.10
C PHE A 63 -2.69 2.41 4.99
N VAL A 64 -2.29 2.70 3.75
CA VAL A 64 -0.95 3.19 3.43
C VAL A 64 -1.03 4.44 2.57
N THR A 65 -0.18 5.42 2.87
CA THR A 65 -0.02 6.65 2.07
C THR A 65 1.45 6.94 1.78
N SER A 66 1.67 7.87 0.84
CA SER A 66 2.95 8.56 0.64
C SER A 66 3.13 9.74 1.60
N TYR A 67 4.25 10.45 1.49
CA TYR A 67 4.56 11.68 2.25
C TYR A 67 3.61 12.83 1.89
N ASP A 68 2.98 12.73 0.73
CA ASP A 68 1.96 13.61 0.18
C ASP A 68 0.65 12.84 -0.05
N LYS A 69 -0.42 13.58 -0.39
CA LYS A 69 -1.75 13.02 -0.60
C LYS A 69 -2.00 12.47 -2.00
N SER A 70 -0.94 12.28 -2.78
CA SER A 70 -1.04 11.83 -4.17
C SER A 70 -1.20 10.31 -4.30
N TYR A 71 -0.87 9.57 -3.23
CA TYR A 71 -0.99 8.11 -3.21
C TYR A 71 -1.66 7.60 -1.95
N LEU A 72 -2.57 6.64 -2.14
CA LEU A 72 -3.34 6.03 -1.07
C LEU A 72 -3.66 4.57 -1.46
N TRP A 73 -3.48 3.65 -0.53
CA TRP A 73 -3.72 2.23 -0.74
C TRP A 73 -4.42 1.57 0.45
N LEU A 74 -5.40 0.73 0.15
CA LEU A 74 -5.94 -0.29 1.04
C LEU A 74 -5.27 -1.62 0.70
N LEU A 75 -4.55 -2.19 1.65
CA LEU A 75 -3.93 -3.50 1.50
C LEU A 75 -4.63 -4.50 2.41
N ALA A 76 -4.90 -5.70 1.89
CA ALA A 76 -5.52 -6.77 2.63
C ALA A 76 -4.80 -8.11 2.37
N ARG A 77 -4.87 -9.02 3.34
CA ARG A 77 -4.35 -10.40 3.17
C ARG A 77 -5.28 -11.30 2.37
N THR A 78 -6.54 -10.90 2.23
CA THR A 78 -7.56 -11.58 1.43
C THR A 78 -7.80 -10.83 0.12
N PRO A 79 -8.12 -11.53 -0.99
CA PRO A 79 -8.38 -10.89 -2.28
C PRO A 79 -9.68 -10.07 -2.25
N ALA A 80 -10.67 -10.49 -1.46
CA ALA A 80 -11.89 -9.74 -1.20
C ALA A 80 -11.90 -9.21 0.24
N VAL A 81 -12.41 -7.99 0.41
CA VAL A 81 -12.65 -7.34 1.70
C VAL A 81 -14.12 -7.01 1.85
N SER A 82 -14.61 -6.85 3.08
CA SER A 82 -16.00 -6.48 3.32
C SER A 82 -16.27 -5.02 2.92
N ASP A 83 -17.50 -4.74 2.50
CA ASP A 83 -17.94 -3.37 2.20
C ASP A 83 -17.74 -2.44 3.40
N ALA A 84 -17.96 -2.94 4.62
CA ALA A 84 -17.72 -2.19 5.85
C ALA A 84 -16.26 -1.73 6.01
N LEU A 85 -15.29 -2.56 5.60
CA LEU A 85 -13.87 -2.18 5.65
C LEU A 85 -13.54 -1.14 4.58
N VAL A 86 -14.15 -1.25 3.40
CA VAL A 86 -14.02 -0.26 2.33
C VAL A 86 -14.60 1.08 2.79
N ASP A 87 -15.78 1.09 3.40
CA ASP A 87 -16.40 2.30 3.94
C ASP A 87 -15.56 2.94 5.03
N GLN A 88 -15.02 2.14 5.96
CA GLN A 88 -14.07 2.61 6.98
C GLN A 88 -12.84 3.27 6.34
N PHE A 89 -12.26 2.64 5.31
CA PHE A 89 -11.13 3.19 4.58
C PHE A 89 -11.46 4.53 3.90
N MET A 90 -12.61 4.59 3.23
CA MET A 90 -13.09 5.80 2.55
C MET A 90 -13.32 6.95 3.54
N GLN A 91 -13.98 6.67 4.66
CA GLN A 91 -14.22 7.65 5.71
C GLN A 91 -12.90 8.17 6.28
N ARG A 92 -11.97 7.28 6.63
CA ARG A 92 -10.68 7.66 7.20
C ARG A 92 -9.85 8.48 6.23
N ALA A 93 -9.84 8.10 4.96
CA ALA A 93 -9.17 8.84 3.91
C ALA A 93 -9.79 10.24 3.71
N ALA A 94 -11.11 10.36 3.74
CA ALA A 94 -11.79 11.65 3.63
C ALA A 94 -11.49 12.56 4.83
N GLU A 95 -11.49 12.04 6.06
CA GLU A 95 -11.13 12.78 7.28
C GLU A 95 -9.70 13.34 7.22
N LEU A 96 -8.77 12.58 6.63
CA LEU A 96 -7.39 13.01 6.40
C LEU A 96 -7.25 13.90 5.17
N GLY A 97 -8.34 14.13 4.43
CA GLY A 97 -8.45 15.03 3.27
C GLY A 97 -7.80 14.49 2.00
N PHE A 98 -7.87 13.18 1.76
CA PHE A 98 -7.53 12.56 0.48
C PHE A 98 -8.69 12.68 -0.52
N ALA A 99 -8.36 12.69 -1.82
CA ALA A 99 -9.34 12.66 -2.90
C ALA A 99 -9.81 11.21 -3.14
N THR A 100 -10.81 10.77 -2.36
CA THR A 100 -11.34 9.39 -2.40
C THR A 100 -12.11 9.06 -3.68
N ASP A 101 -12.54 10.08 -4.43
CA ASP A 101 -13.18 9.96 -5.75
C ASP A 101 -12.26 9.39 -6.83
N LYS A 102 -10.93 9.43 -6.59
CA LYS A 102 -9.91 8.92 -7.54
C LYS A 102 -9.46 7.48 -7.24
N LEU A 103 -10.05 6.83 -6.24
CA LEU A 103 -9.67 5.48 -5.86
C LEU A 103 -10.10 4.49 -6.93
N ILE A 104 -9.17 3.61 -7.29
CA ILE A 104 -9.39 2.52 -8.23
C ILE A 104 -9.44 1.23 -7.41
N PHE A 105 -10.55 0.51 -7.51
CA PHE A 105 -10.71 -0.81 -6.92
C PHE A 105 -10.40 -1.87 -7.98
N PRO A 106 -9.18 -2.46 -7.99
CA PRO A 106 -8.82 -3.47 -8.97
C PRO A 106 -9.66 -4.72 -8.78
N ARG A 107 -10.01 -5.39 -9.89
CA ARG A 107 -10.59 -6.73 -9.83
C ARG A 107 -9.55 -7.68 -9.25
N GLN A 108 -9.92 -8.41 -8.21
CA GLN A 108 -9.16 -9.51 -7.65
C GLN A 108 -9.89 -10.80 -8.03
N ASP A 109 -9.14 -11.81 -8.46
CA ASP A 109 -9.67 -13.16 -8.66
C ASP A 109 -9.73 -13.87 -7.30
N GLU A 110 -10.76 -14.67 -7.07
CA GLU A 110 -10.94 -15.50 -5.86
C GLU A 110 -9.93 -16.67 -5.79
#